data_AF-A0A1I3EI18-F1
#
_entry.id   AF-A0A1I3EI18-F1
#
_cell.length_a   1.000
_cell.length_b   1.000
_cell.length_c   1.000
_cell.angle_alpha   90.00
_cell.angle_beta   90.00
_cell.angle_gamma   90.00
#
_symmetry.space_group_name_H-M   'P 1'
#
loop_
_entity.id
_entity.type
_entity.pdbx_description
1 polymer ?
#
loop_
_entity_poly.entity_id
_entity_poly.type
_entity_poly.pdbx_seq_one_letter_code
_entity_poly.pdbx_strand_id
1 'polypeptide(L)' 'MLILSRFMDEKVVIVQNGKEIGSVMLVDVRSEHGLNRALLGFASDPEIKFWRQELWDNIQRGEGPKKT' A
#
# COMPACT_ATOMS: atom_id res chain seq x y z
N MET A 1 -0.81 15.48 2.48
CA MET A 1 -0.23 14.43 1.63
C MET A 1 1.28 14.61 1.61
N LEU A 2 2.04 13.60 2.04
CA LEU A 2 3.50 13.59 1.92
C LEU A 2 3.88 12.80 0.66
N ILE A 3 4.79 13.33 -0.16
CA ILE A 3 5.26 12.68 -1.38
C ILE A 3 6.74 12.36 -1.19
N LEU A 4 7.12 11.11 -1.47
CA LEU A 4 8.50 10.64 -1.36
C LEU A 4 8.89 9.94 -2.67
N SER A 5 10.10 10.20 -3.15
CA SER A 5 10.76 9.38 -4.17
C SER A 5 11.52 8.26 -3.48
N ARG A 6 11.42 7.04 -3.99
CA ARG A 6 12.10 5.85 -3.45
C ARG A 6 12.75 5.07 -4.56
N PHE A 7 13.93 4.54 -4.29
CA PHE A 7 14.52 3.50 -5.11
C PHE A 7 13.90 2.13 -4.78
N MET A 8 14.28 1.12 -5.55
CA MET A 8 13.94 -0.27 -5.27
C MET A 8 14.55 -0.72 -3.93
N ASP A 9 13.86 -1.63 -3.23
CA ASP A 9 14.25 -2.18 -1.91
C ASP A 9 14.31 -1.16 -0.76
N GLU A 10 13.92 0.09 -1.04
CA GLU A 10 13.98 1.19 -0.10
C GLU A 10 12.67 1.24 0.71
N LYS A 11 12.74 0.93 2.02
CA LYS A 11 11.60 0.93 2.97
C LYS A 11 11.21 2.32 3.51
N VAL A 12 9.93 2.69 3.43
CA VAL A 12 9.33 3.80 4.18
C VAL A 12 8.67 3.25 5.44
N VAL A 13 9.03 3.79 6.61
CA VAL A 13 8.45 3.41 7.90
C VAL A 13 7.25 4.30 8.22
N ILE A 14 6.15 3.69 8.64
CA ILE A 14 4.95 4.38 9.11
C ILE A 14 4.97 4.33 10.64
N VAL A 15 4.99 5.51 11.26
CA VAL A 15 5.04 5.68 12.70
C VAL A 15 3.81 6.44 13.17
N GLN A 16 3.16 5.96 14.23
CA GLN A 16 2.06 6.64 14.91
C GLN A 16 2.35 6.68 16.41
N ASN A 17 2.26 7.85 17.03
CA ASN A 17 2.56 8.06 18.46
C ASN A 17 3.93 7.53 18.91
N GLY A 18 4.94 7.64 18.02
CA GLY A 18 6.30 7.15 18.30
C GLY A 18 6.51 5.64 18.16
N LYS A 19 5.46 4.86 17.82
CA LYS A 19 5.57 3.42 17.54
C LYS A 19 5.50 3.15 16.04
N GLU A 20 6.39 2.30 15.52
CA GLU A 20 6.28 1.75 14.17
C GLU A 20 5.00 0.89 14.07
N ILE A 21 4.10 1.25 13.15
CA ILE A 21 2.86 0.51 12.87
C ILE A 21 2.94 -0.26 11.54
N GLY A 22 3.95 0.03 10.72
CA GLY A 22 4.22 -0.72 9.52
C GLY A 22 5.24 -0.07 8.62
N SER A 23 5.42 -0.65 7.44
CA SER A 23 6.29 -0.14 6.41
C SER A 23 5.80 -0.49 5.02
N VAL A 24 6.20 0.34 4.06
CA VAL A 24 5.95 0.14 2.64
C VAL A 24 7.29 0.09 1.92
N MET A 25 7.45 -0.84 1.00
CA MET A 25 8.67 -0.98 0.18
C MET A 25 8.29 -1.04 -1.29
N LEU A 26 9.08 -0.36 -2.12
CA LEU A 26 9.01 -0.53 -3.57
C LEU A 26 9.76 -1.80 -3.96
N VAL A 27 9.03 -2.81 -4.41
CA VAL A 27 9.58 -4.12 -4.78
C VAL A 27 9.90 -4.20 -6.25
N ASP A 28 9.08 -3.57 -7.11
CA ASP A 28 9.28 -3.58 -8.55
C ASP A 28 8.56 -2.42 -9.25
N VAL A 29 9.06 -2.00 -10.42
CA VAL A 29 8.36 -1.10 -11.33
C VAL A 29 8.47 -1.67 -12.73
N ARG A 30 7.33 -2.02 -13.32
CA ARG A 30 7.25 -2.57 -14.68
C ARG A 30 6.36 -1.72 -15.55
N SER A 31 6.74 -1.60 -16.82
CA SER A 31 5.85 -1.08 -17.84
C SER A 31 5.05 -2.23 -18.44
N GLU A 32 3.72 -2.14 -18.41
CA GLU A 32 2.80 -3.13 -18.95
C GLU A 32 1.70 -2.41 -19.74
N HIS A 33 1.57 -2.70 -21.03
CA HIS A 33 0.58 -2.08 -21.94
C HIS A 33 0.54 -0.53 -21.92
N GLY A 34 1.70 0.13 -21.80
CA GLY A 34 1.78 1.60 -21.77
C GLY A 34 1.50 2.25 -20.42
N LEU A 35 1.29 1.44 -19.37
CA LEU A 35 1.13 1.89 -17.98
C LEU A 35 2.33 1.44 -17.16
N ASN A 36 2.71 2.26 -16.16
CA ASN A 36 3.70 1.85 -15.16
C ASN A 36 2.98 1.26 -13.96
N ARG A 37 3.27 -0.01 -13.65
CA ARG A 37 2.79 -0.68 -12.44
C ARG A 37 3.93 -0.78 -11.45
N ALA A 38 3.68 -0.35 -10.22
CA ALA A 38 4.56 -0.58 -9.10
C ALA A 38 4.09 -1.79 -8.30
N LEU A 39 5.00 -2.70 -7.98
CA LEU A 39 4.80 -3.73 -6.98
C LEU A 39 5.23 -3.17 -5.63
N LEU A 40 4.30 -3.13 -4.67
CA LEU A 40 4.54 -2.62 -3.33
C LEU A 40 4.41 -3.75 -2.31
N GLY A 41 5.39 -3.85 -1.42
CA GLY A 41 5.36 -4.73 -0.26
C GLY A 41 4.88 -3.94 0.96
N PHE A 42 4.00 -4.54 1.77
CA PHE A 42 3.50 -3.96 3.00
C PHE A 42 3.80 -4.90 4.16
N ALA A 43 4.30 -4.36 5.27
CA ALA A 43 4.47 -5.09 6.51
C ALA A 43 3.88 -4.28 7.66
N SER A 44 3.13 -4.90 8.56
CA SER A 44 2.55 -4.23 9.73
C SER A 44 2.38 -5.19 10.91
N ASP A 45 2.07 -4.60 12.07
CA ASP A 45 1.47 -5.31 13.20
C ASP A 45 0.16 -6.01 12.72
N PRO A 46 -0.14 -7.26 13.14
CA PRO A 46 -1.34 -8.00 12.74
C PRO A 46 -2.67 -7.27 12.96
N GLU A 47 -2.72 -6.32 13.90
CA GLU A 47 -3.91 -5.50 14.16
C GLU A 47 -4.18 -4.47 13.05
N ILE A 48 -3.17 -4.12 12.27
CA ILE A 48 -3.25 -3.15 11.17
C ILE A 48 -3.59 -3.89 9.88
N LYS A 49 -4.63 -3.41 9.19
CA LYS A 49 -5.08 -3.96 7.90
C LYS A 49 -4.77 -3.00 6.77
N PHE A 50 -4.24 -3.53 5.67
CA PHE A 50 -4.08 -2.78 4.41
C PHE A 50 -5.17 -3.17 3.42
N TRP A 51 -5.69 -2.18 2.71
CA TRP A 51 -6.70 -2.37 1.66
C TRP A 51 -6.34 -1.52 0.46
N ARG A 52 -6.66 -2.00 -0.74
CA ARG A 52 -6.76 -1.12 -1.92
C ARG A 52 -7.94 -0.17 -1.70
N GLN A 53 -7.78 1.10 -2.04
CA GLN A 53 -8.82 2.12 -1.81
C GLN A 53 -10.16 1.70 -2.40
N GLU A 54 -10.17 1.22 -3.65
CA GLU A 54 -11.38 0.74 -4.34
C GLU A 54 -12.12 -0.37 -3.56
N LEU A 55 -11.38 -1.29 -2.93
CA LEU A 55 -11.95 -2.38 -2.15
C LEU A 55 -12.47 -1.86 -0.81
N TRP A 56 -11.72 -0.94 -0.18
CA TRP A 56 -12.15 -0.31 1.05
C TRP A 56 -13.44 0.48 0.88
N ASP A 57 -13.55 1.27 -0.20
CA ASP A 57 -14.74 2.05 -0.52
C ASP A 57 -15.97 1.15 -0.70
N ASN A 58 -15.81 0.00 -1.37
CA ASN A 58 -16.90 -0.98 -1.53
C ASN A 58 -17.35 -1.57 -0.17
N ILE A 59 -16.40 -1.86 0.72
CA ILE A 59 -16.70 -2.35 2.08
C ILE A 59 -17.49 -1.28 2.85
N GLN A 60 -17.07 -0.02 2.79
CA GLN A 60 -17.75 1.08 3.47
C GLN A 60 -19.17 1.32 2.95
N ARG A 61 -19.43 1.01 1.66
CA ARG A 61 -20.77 1.07 1.05
C ARG A 61 -21.63 -0.17 1.33
N GLY A 62 -21.10 -1.18 2.02
CA GLY A 62 -21.80 -2.45 2.27
C GLY A 62 -21.92 -3.35 1.04
N GLU A 63 -21.21 -3.06 -0.05
CA GLU A 63 -21.30 -3.77 -1.32
C GLU A 63 -20.43 -5.06 -1.34
N GLY A 64 -19.66 -5.31 -0.28
CA GLY A 64 -18.69 -6.41 -0.21
C GLY A 64 -17.54 -6.25 -1.21
N PRO A 65 -16.51 -7.11 -1.15
CA PRO A 65 -15.42 -7.06 -2.12
C PRO A 65 -15.90 -7.52 -3.50
N LYS A 66 -15.98 -6.60 -4.47
CA LYS A 66 -16.14 -6.94 -5.89
C LYS A 66 -14.85 -7.59 -6.39
N LYS A 67 -14.95 -8.66 -7.18
CA LYS A 67 -13.78 -9.29 -7.81
C LYS A 67 -12.96 -8.21 -8.53
N THR A 68 -11.68 -8.12 -8.17
CA THR A 68 -10.68 -7.26 -8.79
C THR A 68 -9.71 -8.10 -9.60
#